data_AF-A0A9Y2MQF6-F1
#
_entry.id   AF-A0A9Y2MQF6-F1
#
_cell.length_a   1.000
_cell.length_b   1.000
_cell.length_c   1.000
_cell.angle_alpha   90.00
_cell.angle_beta   90.00
_cell.angle_gamma   90.00
#
_symmetry.space_group_name_H-M   'P 1'
#
loop_
_entity.id
_entity.type
_entity.pdbx_description
1 polymer ?
#
loop_
_entity_poly.entity_id
_entity_poly.type
_entity_poly.pdbx_seq_one_letter_code
_entity_poly.pdbx_strand_id
1 'polypeptide(L)'
;MARRPNIVLVHGAWADGSSWSEVIERLQADGYRVTAPQFAEASLAGDVARLRQVPARQDGPTVVAGHSYGGQIVTALGDGRAERRRPGLRGGVRP
;
A
#
# COMPACT_ATOMS: atom_id res chain seq x y z
N MET A 1 -2.60 -23.45 -2.13
CA MET A 1 -3.31 -22.34 -1.47
C MET A 1 -2.70 -21.02 -1.92
N ALA A 2 -3.51 -20.02 -2.24
CA ALA A 2 -3.00 -18.69 -2.58
C ALA A 2 -2.35 -18.05 -1.35
N ARG A 3 -1.15 -17.46 -1.51
CA ARG A 3 -0.47 -16.73 -0.43
C ARG A 3 -1.30 -15.49 -0.06
N ARG A 4 -1.59 -15.29 1.23
CA ARG A 4 -2.28 -14.09 1.73
C ARG A 4 -1.48 -12.84 1.31
N PRO A 5 -2.15 -11.75 0.91
CA PRO A 5 -1.45 -10.51 0.60
C PRO A 5 -0.82 -9.89 1.85
N ASN A 6 0.21 -9.08 1.66
CA ASN A 6 0.73 -8.17 2.66
C ASN A 6 -0.22 -6.96 2.79
N ILE A 7 -0.29 -6.37 3.98
CA ILE A 7 -1.13 -5.21 4.27
C ILE A 7 -0.24 -4.06 4.73
N VAL A 8 -0.37 -2.90 4.08
CA VAL A 8 0.31 -1.66 4.46
C VAL A 8 -0.74 -0.66 4.93
N LEU A 9 -0.62 -0.20 6.18
CA LEU A 9 -1.55 0.73 6.81
C LEU A 9 -0.90 2.12 6.93
N VAL A 10 -1.49 3.12 6.28
CA VAL A 10 -0.99 4.51 6.24
C VAL A 10 -1.85 5.36 7.19
N HIS A 11 -1.23 5.90 8.24
CA HIS A 11 -1.91 6.72 9.24
C HIS A 11 -2.34 8.09 8.68
N GLY A 12 -3.27 8.73 9.40
CA GLY A 12 -3.72 10.09 9.09
C GLY A 12 -2.77 11.15 9.64
N ALA A 13 -3.14 12.42 9.46
CA ALA A 13 -2.34 13.53 9.98
C ALA A 13 -2.32 13.52 11.51
N TRP A 14 -1.18 13.92 12.10
CA TRP A 14 -0.94 13.98 13.55
C TRP A 14 -1.08 12.64 14.27
N ALA A 15 -0.88 11.54 13.54
CA ALA A 15 -0.97 10.19 14.06
C ALA A 15 0.32 9.42 13.78
N ASP A 16 0.37 8.17 14.22
CA ASP A 16 1.47 7.26 13.91
C ASP A 16 0.94 5.83 13.71
N GLY A 17 1.86 4.88 13.45
CA GLY A 17 1.52 3.48 13.26
C GLY A 17 0.75 2.83 14.43
N SER A 18 0.86 3.35 15.66
CA SER A 18 0.16 2.81 16.83
C SER A 18 -1.36 3.00 16.79
N SER A 19 -1.85 3.95 15.97
CA SER A 19 -3.29 4.13 15.71
C SER A 19 -3.93 2.88 15.08
N TRP A 20 -3.11 1.96 14.57
CA TRP A 20 -3.56 0.70 13.99
C TRP A 20 -3.33 -0.52 14.89
N SER A 21 -2.87 -0.37 16.14
CA SER A 21 -2.44 -1.51 16.99
C SER A 21 -3.48 -2.65 17.04
N GLU A 22 -4.74 -2.35 17.37
CA GLU A 22 -5.81 -3.36 17.43
C GLU A 22 -6.10 -4.00 16.06
N VAL A 23 -6.01 -3.23 14.97
CA VAL A 23 -6.19 -3.72 13.60
C VAL A 23 -5.03 -4.62 13.18
N ILE A 24 -3.80 -4.24 13.54
CA ILE A 24 -2.59 -5.01 13.29
C ILE A 24 -2.69 -6.36 14.00
N GLU A 25 -3.04 -6.37 15.29
CA GLU A 25 -3.18 -7.60 16.08
C GLU A 25 -4.20 -8.57 15.46
N ARG A 26 -5.37 -8.07 15.06
CA ARG A 26 -6.42 -8.90 14.45
C ARG A 26 -5.99 -9.47 13.09
N LEU A 27 -5.40 -8.64 12.23
CA LEU A 27 -4.92 -9.09 10.91
C LEU A 27 -3.75 -10.09 11.03
N GLN A 28 -2.87 -9.89 12.02
CA GLN A 28 -1.80 -10.84 12.31
C GLN A 28 -2.35 -12.17 12.86
N ALA A 29 -3.36 -12.13 13.73
CA ALA A 29 -4.06 -13.33 14.21
C ALA A 29 -4.72 -14.11 13.06
N ASP A 30 -5.21 -13.40 12.04
CA ASP A 30 -5.72 -13.98 10.80
C ASP A 30 -4.60 -14.48 9.86
N GLY A 31 -3.32 -14.27 10.17
CA GLY A 31 -2.18 -14.73 9.39
C GLY A 31 -1.76 -13.82 8.23
N TYR A 32 -2.14 -12.55 8.25
CA TYR A 32 -1.62 -11.54 7.32
C TYR A 32 -0.30 -10.96 7.82
N ARG A 33 0.59 -10.58 6.88
CA ARG A 33 1.76 -9.76 7.19
C ARG A 33 1.36 -8.29 7.09
N VAL A 34 1.50 -7.55 8.19
CA VAL A 34 1.05 -6.15 8.29
C VAL A 34 2.25 -5.23 8.53
N THR A 35 2.30 -4.09 7.85
CA THR A 35 3.30 -3.03 8.03
C THR A 35 2.59 -1.69 8.21
N ALA A 36 2.96 -0.92 9.23
CA ALA A 36 2.49 0.45 9.43
C ALA A 36 3.69 1.41 9.37
N PRO A 37 4.05 1.94 8.18
CA PRO A 37 5.18 2.84 8.04
C PRO A 37 4.88 4.21 8.68
N GLN A 38 5.91 4.79 9.31
CA GLN A 38 5.84 6.17 9.82
C GLN A 38 6.16 7.19 8.73
N PHE A 39 5.40 8.28 8.70
CA PHE A 39 5.57 9.42 7.80
C PHE A 39 6.01 10.67 8.56
N ALA A 40 6.71 11.57 7.86
CA ALA A 40 7.19 12.81 8.46
C ALA A 40 6.10 13.90 8.42
N GLU A 41 5.12 13.76 7.52
CA GLU A 41 4.01 14.71 7.35
C GLU A 41 4.46 16.12 6.97
N ALA A 42 5.73 16.27 6.57
CA ALA A 42 6.32 17.56 6.17
C ALA A 42 5.89 17.98 4.76
N SER A 43 5.57 17.03 3.88
CA SER A 43 5.01 17.30 2.55
C SER A 43 4.41 16.04 1.91
N LEU A 44 3.33 16.21 1.15
CA LEU A 44 2.69 15.12 0.41
C LEU A 44 3.67 14.42 -0.54
N ALA A 45 4.50 15.17 -1.26
CA ALA A 45 5.48 14.60 -2.19
C ALA A 45 6.53 13.73 -1.47
N GLY A 46 7.03 14.20 -0.31
CA GLY A 46 7.97 13.44 0.51
C GLY A 46 7.35 12.16 1.07
N ASP A 47 6.11 12.23 1.55
CA ASP A 47 5.41 11.07 2.10
C ASP A 47 5.04 10.05 1.01
N VAL A 48 4.64 10.50 -0.19
CA VAL A 48 4.44 9.63 -1.36
C VAL A 48 5.75 8.96 -1.78
N ALA A 49 6.87 9.70 -1.81
CA ALA A 49 8.18 9.14 -2.11
C ALA A 49 8.59 8.07 -1.09
N ARG A 50 8.30 8.29 0.20
CA ARG A 50 8.51 7.30 1.25
C ARG A 50 7.62 6.08 1.08
N LEU A 51 6.32 6.25 0.82
CA LEU A 51 5.40 5.14 0.62
C LEU A 51 5.78 4.29 -0.60
N ARG A 52 6.32 4.88 -1.67
CA ARG A 52 6.82 4.14 -2.86
C ARG A 52 7.87 3.08 -2.53
N GLN A 53 8.66 3.28 -1.47
CA GLN A 53 9.71 2.35 -1.05
C GLN A 53 9.17 1.18 -0.22
N VAL A 54 7.96 1.28 0.33
CA VAL A 54 7.41 0.28 1.26
C VAL A 54 7.00 -1.02 0.54
N PRO A 55 6.25 -1.00 -0.59
CA PRO A 55 5.91 -2.22 -1.32
C PRO A 55 7.12 -3.03 -1.80
N ALA A 56 8.26 -2.37 -2.08
CA ALA A 56 9.49 -3.04 -2.49
C ALA A 56 10.10 -3.92 -1.38
N ARG A 57 9.67 -3.72 -0.12
CA ARG A 57 10.10 -4.50 1.05
C ARG A 57 9.09 -5.61 1.42
N GLN A 58 8.02 -5.76 0.64
CA GLN A 58 6.98 -6.74 0.90
C GLN A 58 7.20 -7.99 0.04
N ASP A 59 7.17 -9.18 0.64
CA ASP A 59 7.27 -10.42 -0.12
C ASP A 59 5.89 -10.80 -0.67
N GLY A 60 5.48 -10.22 -1.81
CA GLY A 60 4.28 -10.65 -2.55
C GLY A 60 3.20 -9.59 -2.76
N PRO A 61 2.00 -10.02 -3.20
CA PRO A 61 0.85 -9.13 -3.42
C PRO A 61 0.62 -8.25 -2.20
N THR A 62 0.43 -6.96 -2.40
CA THR A 62 0.32 -5.98 -1.31
C THR A 62 -0.94 -5.15 -1.48
N VAL A 63 -1.70 -5.03 -0.40
CA VAL A 63 -2.82 -4.11 -0.26
C VAL A 63 -2.34 -2.92 0.57
N VAL A 64 -2.63 -1.70 0.10
CA VAL A 64 -2.30 -0.46 0.81
C VAL A 64 -3.61 0.23 1.18
N ALA A 65 -3.80 0.53 2.46
CA ALA A 65 -4.97 1.25 2.97
C ALA A 65 -4.51 2.50 3.71
N GLY A 66 -5.16 3.64 3.45
CA GLY A 66 -4.83 4.91 4.08
C GLY A 66 -6.05 5.57 4.71
N HIS A 67 -5.88 6.13 5.90
CA HIS A 67 -6.93 6.88 6.60
C HIS A 67 -6.65 8.39 6.54
N SER A 68 -7.66 9.21 6.27
CA SER A 68 -7.54 10.68 6.23
C SER A 68 -6.38 11.14 5.31
N TYR A 69 -5.39 11.89 5.81
CA TYR A 69 -4.17 12.26 5.07
C TYR A 69 -3.45 11.05 4.45
N GLY A 70 -3.45 9.90 5.13
CA GLY A 70 -2.95 8.65 4.57
C GLY A 70 -3.67 8.22 3.29
N GLY A 71 -4.96 8.51 3.18
CA GLY A 71 -5.74 8.32 1.94
C GLY A 71 -5.28 9.24 0.82
N GLN A 72 -4.89 10.49 1.11
CA GLN A 72 -4.31 11.41 0.13
C GLN A 72 -2.96 10.87 -0.39
N ILE A 73 -2.09 10.40 0.52
CA ILE A 73 -0.81 9.76 0.14
C ILE A 73 -1.06 8.55 -0.77
N VAL A 74 -2.00 7.66 -0.41
CA VAL A 74 -2.32 6.46 -1.21
C VAL A 74 -2.89 6.82 -2.58
N THR A 75 -3.73 7.86 -2.66
CA THR A 75 -4.30 8.33 -3.93
C THR A 75 -3.21 8.86 -4.86
N ALA A 76 -2.36 9.77 -4.35
CA ALA A 76 -1.23 10.34 -5.10
C ALA A 76 -0.18 9.28 -5.49
N LEU A 77 -0.06 8.19 -4.73
CA LEU A 77 0.75 7.03 -5.13
C LEU A 77 0.16 6.34 -6.39
N GLY A 78 -1.16 6.14 -6.40
CA GLY A 78 -1.90 5.48 -7.48
C GLY A 78 -1.86 6.24 -8.81
N ASP A 79 -1.91 7.57 -8.75
CA ASP A 79 -1.84 8.44 -9.93
C ASP A 79 -0.49 8.31 -10.68
N GLY A 80 0.56 7.84 -10.00
CA GLY A 80 1.86 7.57 -10.61
C GLY A 80 2.01 6.22 -11.30
N ARG A 81 0.98 5.34 -11.28
CA ARG A 81 0.99 4.02 -11.94
C ARG A 81 -0.38 3.64 -12.49
N ALA A 82 -0.81 4.32 -13.54
CA ALA A 82 -1.78 3.77 -14.49
C ALA A 82 -1.10 2.81 -15.48
N GLU A 83 -0.45 1.75 -15.00
CA GLU A 83 -0.16 0.58 -15.83
C GLU A 83 -0.72 -0.64 -15.11
N ARG A 84 -2.05 -0.73 -15.12
CA ARG A 84 -2.77 -1.97 -14.92
C ARG A 84 -2.35 -2.89 -16.05
N ARG A 85 -1.29 -3.68 -15.87
CA ARG A 85 -0.94 -4.77 -16.79
C ARG A 85 -2.18 -5.66 -16.92
N ARG A 86 -2.91 -5.50 -18.04
CA ARG A 86 -4.02 -6.38 -18.38
C ARG A 86 -3.42 -7.76 -18.66
N PRO A 87 -3.85 -8.83 -17.96
CA PRO A 87 -3.46 -10.17 -18.36
C PRO A 87 -4.17 -10.50 -19.68
N GLY A 88 -3.38 -10.71 -20.73
CA GLY A 88 -3.74 -11.52 -21.90
C GLY A 88 -4.79 -10.97 -22.86
N LEU A 89 -4.33 -10.36 -23.95
CA LEU A 89 -4.94 -10.56 -25.26
C LEU A 89 -3.83 -10.95 -26.24
N ARG A 90 -3.55 -12.26 -26.33
CA ARG A 90 -2.95 -12.83 -27.54
C ARG A 90 -4.08 -12.90 -28.56
N GLY A 91 -4.02 -12.07 -29.59
CA GLY A 91 -4.99 -12.08 -30.68
C GLY A 91 -4.77 -10.86 -31.57
N GLY A 92 -3.86 -10.98 -32.53
CA GLY A 92 -3.56 -9.91 -33.48
C GLY A 92 -2.72 -10.43 -34.62
N VAL A 93 -3.40 -10.77 -35.70
CA VAL A 93 -2.92 -11.24 -37.00
C VAL A 93 -1.84 -10.29 -37.56
N ARG A 94 -0.78 -10.86 -38.12
CA ARG A 94 0.21 -10.14 -38.93
C ARG A 94 -0.27 -10.09 -40.39
N PRO A 95 -0.19 -8.95 -41.09
CA PRO A 95 0.13 -8.95 -42.52
C PRO A 95 1.62 -9.22 -42.74
#